data_AF-A0A7S4IZT1-F1
#
_entry.id   AF-A0A7S4IZT1-F1
#
_cell.length_a   1.000
_cell.length_b   1.000
_cell.length_c   1.000
_cell.angle_alpha   90.00
_cell.angle_beta   90.00
_cell.angle_gamma   90.00
#
_symmetry.space_group_name_H-M   'P 1'
#
loop_
_entity.id
_entity.type
_entity.pdbx_description
1 polymer ?
#
loop_
_entity_poly.entity_id
_entity_poly.type
_entity_poly.pdbx_seq_one_letter_code
_entity_poly.pdbx_strand_id
1 'polypeptide(L)'
;SVSYLDEGNSSLIITDCVFVAHRGTSPVISVSGNERGLADESAAVQIENCEFLDNLSREGIISNHGAAILLRGSKFKGNTGTGAAIIISSGALAMSTSCFENNTNSGGTPGTVFVQSGATLTLNDDNVGYGNIIGGNATCIGVFKVEAAVDCAQVSECVGECQELGEGTCDGSIRSDAPSSVPSELPTGLPSQEPSGSPSAVPSRSPSQFSSGVPNNLPTGVP
;
A
#
# COMPACT_ATOMS: atom_id res chain seq x y z
N SER A 1 0.94 -14.71 15.59
CA SER A 1 -0.39 -15.37 15.43
C SER A 1 -0.73 -15.37 13.95
N VAL A 2 -1.30 -16.46 13.42
CA VAL A 2 -1.74 -16.56 12.02
C VAL A 2 -3.17 -16.03 11.94
N SER A 3 -3.41 -15.01 11.12
CA SER A 3 -4.74 -14.45 10.87
C SER A 3 -5.16 -14.84 9.46
N TYR A 4 -6.26 -15.59 9.33
CA TYR A 4 -6.86 -15.96 8.05
C TYR A 4 -7.94 -14.93 7.70
N LEU A 5 -7.83 -14.26 6.54
CA LEU A 5 -8.84 -13.33 6.04
C LEU A 5 -9.66 -14.05 4.96
N ASP A 6 -10.98 -14.10 5.15
CA ASP A 6 -11.92 -14.83 4.29
C ASP A 6 -12.30 -14.04 3.02
N GLU A 7 -12.90 -14.71 2.03
CA GLU A 7 -13.12 -14.25 0.64
C GLU A 7 -14.01 -12.99 0.46
N GLY A 8 -14.54 -12.41 1.54
CA GLY A 8 -15.36 -11.20 1.50
C GLY A 8 -14.57 -9.99 1.96
N ASN A 9 -14.04 -9.19 1.02
CA ASN A 9 -13.51 -7.82 1.19
C ASN A 9 -12.85 -7.50 2.55
N SER A 10 -12.13 -8.46 3.11
CA SER A 10 -11.67 -8.42 4.50
C SER A 10 -10.33 -7.71 4.52
N SER A 11 -10.32 -6.52 5.14
CA SER A 11 -9.11 -5.73 5.33
C SER A 11 -8.71 -5.79 6.80
N LEU A 12 -7.45 -6.13 7.07
CA LEU A 12 -6.82 -6.03 8.38
C LEU A 12 -5.88 -4.82 8.38
N ILE A 13 -6.06 -3.92 9.34
CA ILE A 13 -5.16 -2.79 9.55
C ILE A 13 -4.42 -2.99 10.87
N ILE A 14 -3.08 -2.98 10.79
CA ILE A 14 -2.17 -3.03 11.93
C ILE A 14 -1.44 -1.69 11.95
N THR A 15 -1.74 -0.84 12.94
CA THR A 15 -1.15 0.50 13.02
C THR A 15 -0.54 0.77 14.40
N ASP A 16 0.46 1.65 14.43
CA ASP A 16 1.06 2.23 15.64
C ASP A 16 1.51 1.17 16.65
N CYS A 17 2.22 0.17 16.14
CA CYS A 17 2.55 -1.04 16.86
C CYS A 17 4.06 -1.24 17.02
N VAL A 18 4.45 -2.01 18.03
CA VAL A 18 5.87 -2.36 18.26
C VAL A 18 5.99 -3.86 18.49
N PHE A 19 6.73 -4.52 17.61
CA PHE A 19 7.15 -5.91 17.73
C PHE A 19 8.62 -5.97 18.06
N VAL A 20 8.96 -6.42 19.28
CA VAL A 20 10.32 -6.37 19.78
C VAL A 20 10.78 -7.73 20.32
N ALA A 21 12.04 -8.04 20.08
CA ALA A 21 12.73 -9.18 20.67
C ALA A 21 12.05 -10.55 20.47
N HIS A 22 11.30 -10.72 19.37
CA HIS A 22 10.84 -12.06 18.95
C HIS A 22 12.03 -12.98 18.75
N ARG A 23 11.95 -14.21 19.26
CA ARG A 23 13.00 -15.23 19.15
C ARG A 23 12.34 -16.51 18.66
N GLY A 24 12.38 -16.76 17.37
CA GLY A 24 11.77 -17.95 16.78
C GLY A 24 12.28 -18.23 15.39
N THR A 25 11.82 -19.35 14.82
CA THR A 25 12.05 -19.65 13.40
C THR A 25 10.98 -19.01 12.52
N SER A 26 9.74 -18.97 13.02
CA SER A 26 8.58 -18.40 12.35
C SER A 26 8.63 -16.87 12.30
N PRO A 27 7.98 -16.27 11.29
CA PRO A 27 7.93 -14.83 11.15
C PRO A 27 7.12 -14.16 12.27
N VAL A 28 7.38 -12.87 12.47
CA VAL A 28 6.61 -12.03 13.41
C VAL A 28 5.19 -11.86 12.88
N ILE A 29 5.07 -11.59 11.58
CA ILE A 29 3.80 -11.54 10.86
C ILE A 29 3.88 -12.52 9.68
N SER A 30 2.97 -13.49 9.64
CA SER A 30 2.73 -14.32 8.46
C SER A 30 1.36 -14.00 7.91
N VAL A 31 1.29 -13.67 6.63
CA VAL A 31 0.05 -13.43 5.90
C VAL A 31 -0.08 -14.49 4.82
N SER A 32 -1.27 -15.09 4.73
CA SER A 32 -1.62 -16.03 3.67
C SER A 32 -2.92 -15.57 3.03
N GLY A 33 -2.98 -15.63 1.70
CA GLY A 33 -4.16 -15.23 0.93
C GLY A 33 -4.42 -16.19 -0.23
N ASN A 34 -5.64 -16.17 -0.76
CA ASN A 34 -5.94 -16.88 -1.99
C ASN A 34 -5.27 -16.13 -3.16
N GLU A 35 -4.40 -16.81 -3.90
CA GLU A 35 -3.49 -16.30 -4.95
C GLU A 35 -4.17 -15.59 -6.16
N ARG A 36 -5.45 -15.23 -6.07
CA ARG A 36 -6.28 -14.70 -7.18
C ARG A 36 -6.41 -13.18 -7.23
N GLY A 37 -5.82 -12.43 -6.30
CA GLY A 37 -5.87 -10.96 -6.31
C GLY A 37 -4.77 -10.33 -7.14
N LEU A 38 -5.05 -10.09 -8.43
CA LEU A 38 -4.40 -8.99 -9.16
C LEU A 38 -4.52 -7.71 -8.32
N ALA A 39 -3.58 -6.77 -8.53
CA ALA A 39 -3.44 -5.45 -7.94
C ALA A 39 -4.72 -4.57 -7.93
N ASP A 40 -5.80 -5.02 -7.31
CA ASP A 40 -7.01 -4.25 -7.08
C ASP A 40 -6.94 -3.67 -5.67
N GLU A 41 -7.28 -2.40 -5.55
CA GLU A 41 -6.83 -1.44 -4.52
C GLU A 41 -7.28 -1.71 -3.08
N SER A 42 -7.78 -2.90 -2.79
CA SER A 42 -8.14 -3.34 -1.44
C SER A 42 -6.99 -4.15 -0.86
N ALA A 43 -5.96 -3.48 -0.34
CA ALA A 43 -4.92 -4.14 0.44
C ALA A 43 -5.59 -5.01 1.53
N ALA A 44 -5.40 -6.33 1.44
CA ALA A 44 -5.95 -7.25 2.41
C ALA A 44 -5.33 -7.02 3.79
N VAL A 45 -4.05 -6.63 3.84
CA VAL A 45 -3.37 -6.27 5.08
C VAL A 45 -2.62 -4.95 4.91
N GLN A 46 -2.93 -3.99 5.78
CA GLN A 46 -2.22 -2.71 5.90
C GLN A 46 -1.40 -2.72 7.18
N ILE A 47 -0.12 -2.38 7.07
CA ILE A 47 0.82 -2.29 8.19
C ILE A 47 1.38 -0.87 8.16
N GLU A 48 0.96 -0.06 9.13
CA GLU A 48 1.23 1.37 9.15
C GLU A 48 1.93 1.76 10.45
N ASN A 49 2.98 2.60 10.36
CA ASN A 49 3.64 3.18 11.55
C ASN A 49 4.08 2.15 12.60
N CYS A 50 4.49 0.95 12.16
CA CYS A 50 4.88 -0.12 13.05
C CYS A 50 6.40 -0.26 13.14
N GLU A 51 6.89 -0.63 14.31
CA GLU A 51 8.31 -0.85 14.58
C GLU A 51 8.59 -2.33 14.84
N PHE A 52 9.54 -2.89 14.09
CA PHE A 52 10.06 -4.24 14.23
C PHE A 52 11.50 -4.15 14.72
N LEU A 53 11.70 -4.36 16.01
CA LEU A 53 12.94 -4.06 16.71
C LEU A 53 13.62 -5.33 17.23
N ASP A 54 14.88 -5.52 16.84
CA ASP A 54 15.77 -6.55 17.38
C ASP A 54 15.15 -7.96 17.36
N ASN A 55 14.35 -8.30 16.34
CA ASN A 55 13.73 -9.61 16.21
C ASN A 55 14.70 -10.62 15.55
N LEU A 56 14.52 -11.90 15.86
CA LEU A 56 15.24 -13.02 15.24
C LEU A 56 14.22 -13.94 14.58
N SER A 57 14.32 -14.11 13.26
CA SER A 57 13.45 -15.01 12.48
C SER A 57 14.21 -15.68 11.33
N ARG A 58 13.87 -16.93 11.00
CA ARG A 58 14.47 -17.63 9.84
C ARG A 58 13.67 -17.46 8.57
N GLU A 59 12.37 -17.23 8.70
CA GLU A 59 11.41 -17.13 7.59
C GLU A 59 11.05 -15.67 7.26
N GLY A 60 11.88 -14.73 7.72
CA GLY A 60 11.66 -13.29 7.60
C GLY A 60 10.88 -12.69 8.78
N ILE A 61 10.88 -11.37 8.91
CA ILE A 61 10.08 -10.69 9.95
C ILE A 61 8.63 -10.62 9.52
N ILE A 62 8.41 -10.26 8.26
CA ILE A 62 7.11 -10.35 7.60
C ILE A 62 7.22 -11.35 6.44
N SER A 63 6.30 -12.31 6.38
CA SER A 63 6.20 -13.26 5.27
C SER A 63 4.82 -13.18 4.64
N ASN A 64 4.77 -13.08 3.31
CA ASN A 64 3.54 -13.07 2.55
C ASN A 64 3.46 -14.27 1.60
N HIS A 65 2.35 -14.98 1.68
CA HIS A 65 2.03 -16.15 0.87
C HIS A 65 0.66 -15.93 0.19
N GLY A 66 0.60 -14.94 -0.70
CA GLY A 66 -0.54 -14.78 -1.63
C GLY A 66 -1.50 -13.63 -1.35
N ALA A 67 -1.25 -12.80 -0.34
CA ALA A 67 -2.07 -11.62 -0.06
C ALA A 67 -1.51 -10.33 -0.68
N ALA A 68 -2.27 -9.24 -0.64
CA ALA A 68 -1.78 -7.90 -0.92
C ALA A 68 -1.45 -7.18 0.39
N ILE A 69 -0.17 -6.80 0.58
CA ILE A 69 0.31 -6.04 1.73
C ILE A 69 0.60 -4.60 1.32
N LEU A 70 0.04 -3.65 2.06
CA LEU A 70 0.46 -2.25 2.06
C LEU A 70 1.29 -1.99 3.31
N LEU A 71 2.55 -1.59 3.15
CA LEU A 71 3.47 -1.27 4.23
C LEU A 71 3.86 0.21 4.16
N ARG A 72 3.47 0.99 5.17
CA ARG A 72 3.74 2.43 5.20
C ARG A 72 4.36 2.87 6.52
N GLY A 73 5.31 3.80 6.49
CA GLY A 73 5.80 4.48 7.69
C GLY A 73 6.44 3.56 8.72
N SER A 74 6.82 2.35 8.34
CA SER A 74 7.22 1.29 9.28
C SER A 74 8.73 1.14 9.34
N LYS A 75 9.25 0.74 10.51
CA LYS A 75 10.69 0.65 10.78
C LYS A 75 11.11 -0.77 11.13
N PHE A 76 12.12 -1.28 10.45
CA PHE A 76 12.79 -2.53 10.73
C PHE A 76 14.20 -2.21 11.22
N LYS A 77 14.47 -2.42 12.50
CA LYS A 77 15.77 -2.10 13.09
C LYS A 77 16.37 -3.29 13.83
N GLY A 78 17.63 -3.60 13.54
CA GLY A 78 18.39 -4.60 14.29
C GLY A 78 17.85 -6.02 14.14
N ASN A 79 16.97 -6.27 13.17
CA ASN A 79 16.42 -7.61 12.98
C ASN A 79 17.46 -8.52 12.36
N THR A 80 17.51 -9.76 12.82
CA THR A 80 18.49 -10.77 12.39
C THR A 80 17.79 -12.02 11.91
N GLY A 81 18.39 -12.74 10.97
CA GLY A 81 17.75 -13.93 10.41
C GLY A 81 18.55 -14.59 9.30
N THR A 82 18.08 -15.75 8.84
CA THR A 82 18.57 -16.41 7.62
C THR A 82 17.80 -15.97 6.37
N GLY A 83 16.73 -15.21 6.54
CA GLY A 83 15.94 -14.66 5.44
C GLY A 83 15.99 -13.14 5.43
N ALA A 84 15.53 -12.56 4.34
CA ALA A 84 15.25 -11.14 4.24
C ALA A 84 14.31 -10.67 5.36
N ALA A 85 14.37 -9.39 5.74
CA ALA A 85 13.46 -8.83 6.73
C ALA A 85 11.99 -8.97 6.27
N ILE A 86 11.74 -8.85 4.97
CA ILE A 86 10.44 -9.10 4.37
C ILE A 86 10.60 -10.13 3.24
N ILE A 87 9.75 -11.15 3.24
CA ILE A 87 9.73 -12.20 2.22
C ILE A 87 8.33 -12.24 1.57
N ILE A 88 8.27 -12.01 0.27
CA ILE A 88 7.04 -12.14 -0.52
C ILE A 88 7.19 -13.37 -1.44
N SER A 89 6.57 -14.48 -1.05
CA SER A 89 6.61 -15.74 -1.82
C SER A 89 5.59 -15.72 -2.97
N SER A 90 4.45 -15.05 -2.76
CA SER A 90 3.41 -14.80 -3.75
C SER A 90 2.54 -13.63 -3.29
N GLY A 91 1.71 -13.07 -4.17
CA GLY A 91 0.84 -11.93 -3.88
C GLY A 91 1.48 -10.58 -4.25
N ALA A 92 1.21 -9.54 -3.46
CA ALA A 92 1.68 -8.18 -3.73
C ALA A 92 2.27 -7.50 -2.48
N LEU A 93 3.28 -6.66 -2.71
CA LEU A 93 3.82 -5.72 -1.73
C LEU A 93 3.83 -4.31 -2.35
N ALA A 94 3.09 -3.41 -1.73
CA ALA A 94 3.23 -1.97 -1.90
C ALA A 94 3.94 -1.41 -0.66
N MET A 95 5.10 -0.78 -0.84
CA MET A 95 5.88 -0.25 0.28
C MET A 95 6.22 1.21 0.08
N SER A 96 5.95 2.02 1.10
CA SER A 96 6.24 3.44 1.11
C SER A 96 6.77 3.95 2.43
N THR A 97 7.67 4.94 2.36
CA THR A 97 8.12 5.72 3.53
C THR A 97 8.59 4.82 4.69
N SER A 98 9.22 3.69 4.38
CA SER A 98 9.60 2.67 5.36
C SER A 98 11.12 2.57 5.50
N CYS A 99 11.58 2.15 6.68
CA CYS A 99 12.98 2.22 7.08
C CYS A 99 13.57 0.85 7.40
N PHE A 100 14.74 0.54 6.87
CA PHE A 100 15.49 -0.67 7.21
C PHE A 100 16.87 -0.28 7.74
N GLU A 101 17.06 -0.40 9.05
CA GLU A 101 18.27 0.01 9.77
C GLU A 101 18.99 -1.18 10.40
N ASN A 102 20.24 -1.43 10.02
CA ASN A 102 21.11 -2.42 10.67
C ASN A 102 20.48 -3.83 10.77
N ASN A 103 19.69 -4.23 9.77
CA ASN A 103 19.15 -5.59 9.71
C ASN A 103 20.19 -6.54 9.12
N THR A 104 20.28 -7.76 9.63
CA THR A 104 21.22 -8.78 9.17
C THR A 104 20.48 -10.00 8.66
N ASN A 105 20.59 -10.25 7.37
CA ASN A 105 20.23 -11.52 6.75
C ASN A 105 21.52 -12.32 6.56
N SER A 106 21.72 -13.41 7.31
CA SER A 106 22.95 -14.22 7.23
C SER A 106 23.04 -15.09 5.97
N GLY A 107 22.02 -15.11 5.13
CA GLY A 107 21.95 -15.88 3.89
C GLY A 107 20.81 -16.91 3.90
N GLY A 108 20.21 -17.10 2.73
CA GLY A 108 19.01 -17.93 2.50
C GLY A 108 18.09 -17.31 1.46
N THR A 109 18.03 -15.98 1.42
CA THR A 109 17.48 -15.18 0.32
C THR A 109 18.38 -13.96 0.07
N PRO A 110 18.53 -13.47 -1.16
CA PRO A 110 19.14 -12.16 -1.42
C PRO A 110 18.24 -11.01 -0.96
N GLY A 111 18.83 -9.83 -0.69
CA GLY A 111 18.10 -8.61 -0.35
C GLY A 111 17.70 -8.45 1.12
N THR A 112 17.49 -7.20 1.52
CA THR A 112 16.80 -6.84 2.78
C THR A 112 15.29 -7.11 2.67
N VAL A 113 14.74 -6.92 1.47
CA VAL A 113 13.40 -7.38 1.07
C VAL A 113 13.57 -8.33 -0.10
N PHE A 114 12.93 -9.49 -0.02
CA PHE A 114 12.98 -10.51 -1.07
C PHE A 114 11.60 -10.70 -1.69
N VAL A 115 11.51 -10.61 -3.02
CA VAL A 115 10.28 -10.76 -3.78
C VAL A 115 10.44 -11.86 -4.82
N GLN A 116 9.72 -12.96 -4.63
CA GLN A 116 9.72 -14.13 -5.52
C GLN A 116 9.10 -13.80 -6.88
N SER A 117 9.42 -14.62 -7.89
CA SER A 117 8.85 -14.54 -9.23
C SER A 117 7.32 -14.64 -9.19
N GLY A 118 6.65 -13.80 -9.97
CA GLY A 118 5.18 -13.75 -10.03
C GLY A 118 4.52 -12.87 -8.95
N ALA A 119 5.25 -12.45 -7.92
CA ALA A 119 4.75 -11.46 -6.96
C ALA A 119 4.83 -10.04 -7.54
N THR A 120 3.87 -9.20 -7.17
CA THR A 120 3.82 -7.78 -7.55
C THR A 120 4.58 -6.93 -6.53
N LEU A 121 5.40 -6.00 -7.03
CA LEU A 121 6.15 -5.07 -6.21
C LEU A 121 5.86 -3.65 -6.68
N THR A 122 5.44 -2.80 -5.76
CA THR A 122 5.28 -1.36 -5.96
C THR A 122 6.04 -0.63 -4.85
N LEU A 123 6.97 0.22 -5.25
CA LEU A 123 7.82 0.98 -4.33
C LEU A 123 7.65 2.47 -4.60
N ASN A 124 7.71 3.27 -3.54
CA ASN A 124 7.96 4.71 -3.66
C ASN A 124 9.43 5.03 -3.34
N ASP A 125 9.82 6.28 -3.60
CA ASP A 125 11.20 6.76 -3.46
C ASP A 125 11.60 7.08 -2.00
N ASP A 126 10.67 7.02 -1.03
CA ASP A 126 10.91 7.39 0.37
C ASP A 126 11.28 6.20 1.26
N ASN A 127 11.55 5.03 0.67
CA ASN A 127 12.03 3.88 1.41
C ASN A 127 13.54 3.96 1.56
N VAL A 128 14.04 3.87 2.79
CA VAL A 128 15.47 4.06 3.07
C VAL A 128 16.09 2.83 3.73
N GLY A 129 17.35 2.58 3.39
CA GLY A 129 18.13 1.46 3.89
C GLY A 129 19.48 1.93 4.38
N TYR A 130 19.84 1.59 5.62
CA TYR A 130 21.13 1.94 6.20
C TYR A 130 21.71 0.79 7.01
N GLY A 131 22.98 0.46 6.74
CA GLY A 131 23.74 -0.52 7.52
C GLY A 131 23.21 -1.95 7.47
N ASN A 132 22.31 -2.28 6.52
CA ASN A 132 21.82 -3.65 6.36
C ASN A 132 22.93 -4.55 5.81
N ILE A 133 23.02 -5.77 6.33
CA ILE A 133 24.04 -6.75 5.98
C ILE A 133 23.35 -7.96 5.38
N ILE A 134 23.70 -8.29 4.14
CA ILE A 134 23.22 -9.50 3.46
C ILE A 134 24.41 -10.46 3.29
N GLY A 135 24.29 -11.64 3.87
CA GLY A 135 25.27 -12.72 3.83
C GLY A 135 25.09 -13.65 2.63
N GLY A 136 26.01 -14.60 2.50
CA GLY A 136 26.09 -15.49 1.33
C GLY A 136 26.73 -14.81 0.13
N ASN A 137 26.35 -15.23 -1.08
CA ASN A 137 26.87 -14.67 -2.34
C ASN A 137 26.04 -13.49 -2.87
N ALA A 138 25.03 -13.04 -2.12
CA ALA A 138 24.13 -11.99 -2.57
C ALA A 138 24.81 -10.62 -2.50
N THR A 139 24.71 -9.85 -3.58
CA THR A 139 25.24 -8.48 -3.67
C THR A 139 24.18 -7.41 -3.40
N CYS A 140 22.90 -7.79 -3.48
CA CYS A 140 21.79 -6.86 -3.29
C CYS A 140 21.52 -6.60 -1.82
N ILE A 141 21.68 -5.35 -1.38
CA ILE A 141 21.40 -4.91 -0.01
C ILE A 141 19.99 -4.30 0.10
N GLY A 142 19.42 -3.79 -0.99
CA GLY A 142 18.06 -3.24 -1.04
C GLY A 142 16.95 -4.29 -1.20
N VAL A 143 16.07 -4.05 -2.16
CA VAL A 143 14.97 -4.94 -2.54
C VAL A 143 15.41 -5.82 -3.69
N PHE A 144 15.44 -7.13 -3.49
CA PHE A 144 15.75 -8.11 -4.54
C PHE A 144 14.45 -8.68 -5.11
N LYS A 145 14.25 -8.50 -6.41
CA LYS A 145 13.11 -9.05 -7.15
C LYS A 145 13.59 -10.13 -8.12
N VAL A 146 13.09 -11.34 -7.93
CA VAL A 146 13.44 -12.50 -8.76
C VAL A 146 12.92 -12.32 -10.19
N GLU A 147 13.71 -12.73 -11.17
CA GLU A 147 13.31 -12.72 -12.59
C GLU A 147 12.08 -13.60 -12.87
N ALA A 148 11.38 -13.31 -13.96
CA ALA A 148 10.20 -14.06 -14.36
C ALA A 148 10.53 -15.55 -14.60
N ALA A 149 9.68 -16.45 -14.08
CA ALA A 149 9.80 -17.91 -14.20
C ALA A 149 11.01 -18.56 -13.51
N VAL A 150 11.67 -17.87 -12.57
CA VAL A 150 12.73 -18.44 -11.73
C VAL A 150 12.19 -18.76 -10.33
N ASP A 151 12.48 -19.97 -9.83
CA ASP A 151 12.23 -20.34 -8.43
C ASP A 151 13.56 -20.49 -7.68
N CYS A 152 13.85 -19.52 -6.82
CA CYS A 152 15.08 -19.47 -6.05
C CYS A 152 15.17 -20.53 -4.95
N ALA A 153 14.10 -21.26 -4.66
CA ALA A 153 14.15 -22.43 -3.78
C ALA A 153 14.79 -23.65 -4.46
N GLN A 154 14.87 -23.68 -5.80
CA GLN A 154 15.29 -24.84 -6.57
C GLN A 154 16.65 -24.66 -7.27
N VAL A 155 17.30 -23.50 -7.12
CA VAL A 155 18.57 -23.18 -7.79
C VAL A 155 19.64 -22.75 -6.80
N SER A 156 20.91 -22.97 -7.15
CA SER A 156 22.05 -22.62 -6.30
C SER A 156 22.38 -21.13 -6.29
N GLU A 157 22.02 -20.42 -7.37
CA GLU A 157 22.18 -18.98 -7.50
C GLU A 157 20.87 -18.38 -8.00
N CYS A 158 20.33 -17.46 -7.21
CA CYS A 158 19.10 -16.76 -7.51
C CYS A 158 19.41 -15.54 -8.38
N VAL A 159 18.78 -15.45 -9.55
CA VAL A 159 18.95 -14.32 -10.49
C VAL A 159 17.75 -13.38 -10.38
N GLY A 160 18.02 -12.09 -10.37
CA GLY A 160 17.03 -11.06 -10.08
C GLY A 160 17.58 -9.66 -10.23
N GLU A 161 16.67 -8.69 -10.16
CA GLU A 161 16.98 -7.27 -10.15
C GLU A 161 17.14 -6.79 -8.71
N CYS A 162 18.16 -5.96 -8.48
CA CYS A 162 18.32 -5.26 -7.22
C CYS A 162 17.85 -3.81 -7.36
N GLN A 163 16.87 -3.44 -6.55
CA GLN A 163 16.44 -2.06 -6.39
C GLN A 163 17.00 -1.54 -5.07
N GLU A 164 17.87 -0.53 -5.16
CA GLU A 164 18.45 0.12 -3.99
C GLU A 164 17.37 0.85 -3.17
N LEU A 165 17.53 0.82 -1.86
CA LEU A 165 16.77 1.68 -0.96
C LEU A 165 17.47 3.05 -0.90
N GLY A 166 16.71 4.11 -0.72
CA GLY A 166 17.24 5.47 -0.65
C GLY A 166 18.33 5.62 0.41
N GLU A 167 19.35 6.40 0.07
CA GLU A 167 20.44 6.74 0.99
C GLU A 167 19.93 7.76 2.02
N GLY A 168 19.77 7.32 3.27
CA GLY A 168 19.27 8.17 4.35
C GLY A 168 19.38 7.47 5.70
N THR A 169 19.33 8.25 6.78
CA THR A 169 19.32 7.67 8.14
C THR A 169 17.89 7.58 8.67
N CYS A 170 17.61 6.53 9.44
CA CYS A 170 16.30 6.27 10.04
C CYS A 170 15.99 7.18 11.25
N ASP A 171 16.32 8.47 11.16
CA ASP A 171 16.29 9.53 12.20
C ASP A 171 14.88 10.06 12.51
N GLY A 172 13.88 9.18 12.56
CA GLY A 172 12.59 9.50 13.20
C GLY A 172 11.70 10.55 12.53
N SER A 173 12.14 11.26 11.49
CA SER A 173 11.29 12.12 10.64
C SER A 173 10.31 11.34 9.76
N ILE A 174 10.35 10.00 9.81
CA ILE A 174 9.34 9.10 9.24
C ILE A 174 8.02 9.17 10.04
N ARG A 175 8.00 9.76 11.25
CA ARG A 175 6.72 10.15 11.86
C ARG A 175 6.10 11.30 11.07
N SER A 176 5.13 10.92 10.23
CA SER A 176 4.00 11.71 9.75
C SER A 176 3.87 13.14 10.34
N ASP A 177 4.57 14.12 9.78
CA ASP A 177 4.17 15.52 9.90
C ASP A 177 3.07 15.89 8.89
N ALA A 178 2.55 14.92 8.14
CA ALA A 178 1.27 15.05 7.46
C ALA A 178 0.15 14.64 8.44
N PRO A 179 -0.74 15.55 8.89
CA PRO A 179 -2.02 15.11 9.42
C PRO A 179 -2.68 14.24 8.34
N SER A 180 -3.19 13.07 8.74
CA SER A 180 -4.09 12.26 7.92
C SER A 180 -5.16 13.16 7.31
N SER A 181 -4.98 13.52 6.04
CA SER A 181 -5.92 14.33 5.26
C SER A 181 -6.72 13.47 4.29
N VAL A 182 -6.71 12.14 4.49
CA VAL A 182 -7.74 11.26 3.94
C VAL A 182 -8.83 11.18 5.00
N PRO A 183 -9.99 11.82 4.84
CA PRO A 183 -11.10 11.61 5.73
C PRO A 183 -11.47 10.12 5.71
N SER A 184 -11.53 9.49 6.88
CA SER A 184 -12.16 8.19 7.09
C SER A 184 -13.69 8.33 6.99
N GLU A 185 -14.20 8.92 5.91
CA GLU A 185 -15.63 8.96 5.63
C GLU A 185 -15.98 7.77 4.74
N LEU A 186 -16.18 6.62 5.38
CA LEU A 186 -17.18 5.67 4.88
C LEU A 186 -18.54 6.38 4.93
N PRO A 187 -19.27 6.55 3.82
CA PRO A 187 -20.67 6.90 3.89
C PRO A 187 -21.43 5.66 4.39
N THR A 188 -21.57 5.52 5.71
CA THR A 188 -22.57 4.62 6.29
C THR A 188 -23.94 5.26 6.08
N GLY A 189 -24.53 4.99 4.92
CA GLY A 189 -25.87 5.49 4.62
C GLY A 189 -26.23 5.34 3.15
N LEU A 190 -26.59 4.12 2.74
CA LEU A 190 -27.52 3.97 1.63
C LEU A 190 -28.81 4.72 2.01
N PRO A 191 -29.28 5.72 1.25
CA PRO A 191 -30.70 6.03 1.27
C PRO A 191 -31.39 4.90 0.51
N SER A 192 -31.86 3.90 1.25
CA SER A 192 -32.91 3.02 0.75
C SER A 192 -34.16 3.87 0.57
N GLN A 193 -34.41 4.43 -0.61
CA GLN A 193 -35.74 4.71 -1.16
C GLN A 193 -35.62 5.02 -2.65
N GLU A 194 -36.16 4.12 -3.48
CA GLU A 194 -36.63 4.51 -4.81
C GLU A 194 -37.63 5.67 -4.68
N PRO A 195 -37.54 6.72 -5.50
CA PRO A 195 -38.70 7.57 -5.75
C PRO A 195 -39.61 6.85 -6.74
N SER A 196 -40.53 6.03 -6.24
CA SER A 196 -41.73 5.66 -7.00
C SER A 196 -42.63 6.89 -7.08
N GLY A 197 -42.58 7.63 -8.19
CA GLY A 197 -43.51 8.75 -8.40
C GLY A 197 -43.16 9.64 -9.58
N SER A 198 -43.75 9.35 -10.74
CA SER A 198 -43.75 10.25 -11.91
C SER A 198 -44.33 11.63 -11.55
N PRO A 199 -43.74 12.75 -12.00
CA PRO A 199 -44.43 14.03 -11.96
C PRO A 199 -45.48 14.08 -13.08
N SER A 200 -46.74 13.84 -12.71
CA SER A 200 -47.91 14.29 -13.48
C SER A 200 -48.21 15.73 -13.10
N ALA A 201 -47.80 16.70 -13.92
CA ALA A 201 -48.41 18.04 -13.95
C ALA A 201 -47.95 18.82 -15.18
N VAL A 202 -48.82 18.86 -16.20
CA VAL A 202 -48.76 19.79 -17.32
C VAL A 202 -49.01 21.21 -16.80
N PRO A 203 -48.18 22.23 -17.10
CA PRO A 203 -48.55 23.61 -16.88
C PRO A 203 -49.47 24.07 -18.01
N SER A 204 -50.78 24.00 -17.80
CA SER A 204 -51.76 24.73 -18.59
C SER A 204 -51.85 26.17 -18.09
N ARG A 205 -51.31 27.15 -18.83
CA ARG A 205 -51.88 28.51 -18.96
C ARG A 205 -51.06 29.36 -19.93
N SER A 206 -51.69 29.64 -21.07
CA SER A 206 -51.31 30.62 -22.08
C SER A 206 -51.54 32.04 -21.56
N PRO A 207 -50.68 33.04 -21.85
CA PRO A 207 -51.06 34.44 -21.79
C PRO A 207 -51.68 34.86 -23.13
N SER A 208 -52.88 35.42 -23.07
CA SER A 208 -53.65 35.98 -24.17
C SER A 208 -53.29 37.45 -24.45
N GLN A 209 -52.94 37.73 -25.72
CA GLN A 209 -53.32 38.88 -26.57
C GLN A 209 -53.20 40.36 -26.09
N PHE A 210 -52.34 41.11 -26.81
CA PHE A 210 -52.53 42.39 -27.54
C PHE A 210 -53.24 43.63 -26.92
N SER A 211 -52.54 44.79 -27.00
CA SER A 211 -53.03 46.07 -27.57
C SER A 211 -51.88 47.11 -27.64
N SER A 212 -51.31 47.44 -28.82
CA SER A 212 -51.57 48.63 -29.68
C SER A 212 -51.28 50.01 -29.06
N GLY A 213 -50.32 50.77 -29.62
CA GLY A 213 -50.22 52.23 -29.42
C GLY A 213 -48.86 52.85 -29.73
N VAL A 214 -48.65 53.28 -30.98
CA VAL A 214 -47.61 54.26 -31.36
C VAL A 214 -48.07 55.66 -30.91
N PRO A 215 -47.15 56.53 -30.46
CA PRO A 215 -47.19 57.91 -30.95
C PRO A 215 -45.81 58.44 -31.38
N ASN A 216 -45.80 58.98 -32.61
CA ASN A 216 -44.85 59.96 -33.14
C ASN A 216 -44.70 61.16 -32.19
N ASN A 217 -43.49 61.74 -32.09
CA ASN A 217 -43.25 63.19 -32.21
C ASN A 217 -41.73 63.51 -32.18
N LEU A 218 -41.25 64.10 -33.28
CA LEU A 218 -40.00 64.87 -33.40
C LEU A 218 -40.15 66.20 -32.64
N PRO A 219 -39.07 66.90 -32.22
CA PRO A 219 -38.48 67.89 -33.12
C PRO A 219 -36.96 68.13 -33.01
N THR A 220 -36.50 68.90 -34.01
CA THR A 220 -35.17 69.35 -34.47
C THR A 220 -34.35 70.24 -33.52
N GLY A 221 -33.02 70.22 -33.67
CA GLY A 221 -32.12 71.29 -33.21
C GLY A 221 -30.64 71.06 -33.55
N VAL A 222 -30.18 71.68 -34.63
CA VAL A 222 -28.78 71.79 -35.13
C VAL A 222 -28.11 73.00 -34.45
N PRO A 223 -26.78 73.05 -34.29
CA PRO A 223 -25.89 73.67 -35.30
C PRO A 223 -24.81 72.72 -35.84
#